data_AF-A0A661D862-F1
#
_entry.id   AF-A0A661D862-F1
#
_cell.length_a   1.000
_cell.length_b   1.000
_cell.length_c   1.000
_cell.angle_alpha   90.00
_cell.angle_beta   90.00
_cell.angle_gamma   90.00
#
_symmetry.space_group_name_H-M   'P 1'
#
loop_
_entity.id
_entity.type
_entity.pdbx_description
1 polymer ?
#
loop_
_entity_poly.entity_id
_entity_poly.type
_entity_poly.pdbx_seq_one_letter_code
_entity_poly.pdbx_strand_id
1 'polypeptide(L)' 'TGERQEEYYLVRIKTEKDFIGTEQTMKKIMVGMTAHAEIITGKKTIMQYLLKPILRAKSNALRER' A
#
# COMPACT_ATOMS: atom_id res chain seq x y z
N THR A 1 25.91 8.66 -19.52
CA THR A 1 25.55 7.56 -18.61
C THR A 1 24.56 8.12 -17.61
N GLY A 2 23.26 7.87 -17.79
CA GLY A 2 22.21 8.50 -17.00
C GLY A 2 22.00 7.72 -15.70
N GLU A 3 22.59 8.20 -14.61
CA GLU A 3 22.34 7.67 -13.27
C GLU A 3 20.92 8.08 -12.85
N ARG A 4 19.95 7.17 -13.00
CA ARG A 4 18.65 7.31 -12.34
C ARG A 4 18.89 7.15 -10.85
N GLN A 5 18.84 8.26 -10.13
CA GLN A 5 18.83 8.27 -8.68
C GLN A 5 17.53 7.59 -8.24
N GLU A 6 17.61 6.32 -7.83
CA GLU A 6 16.45 5.60 -7.31
C GLU A 6 16.10 6.17 -5.93
N GLU A 7 14.89 6.70 -5.80
CA GLU A 7 14.39 7.22 -4.53
C GLU A 7 13.88 6.04 -3.68
N TYR A 8 14.47 5.89 -2.48
CA TYR A 8 14.05 4.89 -1.51
C TYR A 8 13.39 5.55 -0.31
N TYR A 9 12.42 4.85 0.29
CA TYR A 9 11.78 5.25 1.53
C TYR A 9 12.25 4.36 2.67
N LEU A 10 12.77 4.97 3.74
CA LEU A 10 13.10 4.25 4.97
C LEU A 10 11.82 4.00 5.78
N VAL A 11 11.55 2.73 6.09
CA VAL A 11 10.36 2.34 6.89
C VAL A 11 10.81 1.59 8.13
N ARG A 12 10.21 1.94 9.28
CA ARG A 12 10.40 1.23 10.56
C ARG A 12 9.11 0.51 10.94
N ILE A 13 9.19 -0.81 11.08
CA ILE A 13 8.06 -1.66 11.50
C ILE A 13 8.21 -1.93 12.99
N LYS A 14 7.15 -1.68 13.76
CA LYS A 14 7.07 -1.99 15.18
C LYS A 14 5.73 -2.64 15.47
N THR A 15 5.74 -3.79 16.14
CA THR A 15 4.53 -4.42 16.64
C THR A 15 4.04 -3.68 17.88
N GLU A 16 2.73 -3.55 18.07
CA GLU A 16 2.15 -2.94 19.27
C GLU A 16 2.38 -3.78 20.52
N LYS A 17 2.48 -5.11 20.34
CA LYS A 17 2.63 -6.11 21.39
C LYS A 17 3.78 -7.05 21.06
N ASP A 18 4.34 -7.70 22.07
CA ASP A 18 5.40 -8.71 21.96
C ASP A 18 4.85 -10.13 21.77
N PHE A 19 3.56 -10.26 21.46
CA PHE A 19 2.89 -11.53 21.25
C PHE A 19 1.87 -11.48 20.12
N ILE A 20 1.52 -12.65 19.62
CA ILE A 20 0.50 -12.89 18.59
C ILE A 20 -0.59 -13.76 19.22
N GLY A 21 -1.86 -13.44 18.95
CA GLY A 21 -3.02 -14.19 19.45
C GLY A 21 -3.90 -13.41 20.44
N THR A 22 -4.92 -14.09 20.96
CA THR A 22 -5.81 -13.57 22.03
C THR A 22 -5.20 -13.81 23.41
N GLU A 23 -5.81 -13.29 24.48
CA GLU A 23 -5.36 -13.57 25.86
C GLU A 23 -5.25 -15.08 26.15
N GLN A 24 -6.16 -15.90 25.61
CA GLN A 24 -6.11 -17.35 25.82
C GLN A 24 -5.05 -18.06 24.96
N THR A 25 -4.54 -17.41 23.91
CA THR A 25 -3.63 -18.02 22.91
C THR A 25 -2.36 -17.20 22.69
N MET A 26 -1.90 -16.53 23.74
CA MET A 26 -0.79 -15.60 23.72
C MET A 26 0.53 -16.30 23.33
N LYS A 27 1.02 -16.09 22.12
CA LYS A 27 2.32 -16.61 21.63
C LYS A 27 3.34 -15.49 21.55
N LYS A 28 4.38 -15.54 22.38
CA LYS A 28 5.45 -14.53 22.39
C LYS A 28 6.29 -14.56 21.11
N ILE A 29 6.66 -13.38 20.64
CA ILE A 29 7.61 -13.16 19.55
C ILE A 29 9.01 -13.19 20.15
N MET A 30 9.88 -14.07 19.64
CA MET A 30 11.27 -14.19 20.07
C MET A 30 12.22 -13.68 18.99
N VAL A 31 13.42 -13.28 19.41
CA VAL A 31 14.48 -12.86 18.50
C VAL A 31 14.89 -14.03 17.59
N GLY A 32 15.13 -13.75 16.31
CA GLY A 32 15.47 -14.77 15.31
C GLY A 32 14.27 -15.30 14.51
N MET A 33 13.05 -14.86 14.83
CA MET A 33 11.87 -15.14 14.00
C MET A 33 11.87 -14.30 12.72
N THR A 34 11.50 -14.93 11.60
CA THR A 34 11.33 -14.25 10.31
C THR A 34 9.94 -13.63 10.21
N ALA A 35 9.85 -12.37 9.82
CA ALA A 35 8.60 -11.67 9.54
C ALA A 35 8.56 -11.23 8.07
N HIS A 36 7.38 -11.30 7.45
CA HIS A 36 7.14 -10.77 6.11
C HIS A 36 6.32 -9.49 6.22
N ALA A 37 6.71 -8.45 5.47
CA ALA A 37 5.98 -7.20 5.38
C ALA A 37 5.81 -6.80 3.91
N GLU A 38 4.61 -6.34 3.57
CA GLU A 38 4.29 -5.84 2.23
C GLU A 38 3.79 -4.41 2.33
N ILE A 39 4.36 -3.52 1.51
CA ILE A 39 3.90 -2.13 1.41
C ILE A 39 2.91 -2.06 0.26
N ILE A 40 1.62 -2.09 0.59
CA ILE A 40 0.55 -1.91 -0.39
C ILE A 40 0.30 -0.41 -0.55
N THR A 41 0.88 0.21 -1.59
CA THR A 41 0.64 1.62 -1.91
C THR A 41 -0.59 1.81 -2.78
N GLY A 42 -1.41 2.80 -2.44
CA GLY A 42 -2.60 3.19 -3.20
C GLY A 42 -3.86 2.42 -2.81
N LYS A 43 -4.99 3.15 -2.70
CA LYS A 43 -6.33 2.56 -2.58
C LYS A 43 -7.10 2.85 -3.85
N LYS A 44 -7.27 1.83 -4.71
CA LYS A 44 -8.20 1.91 -5.83
C LYS A 44 -9.58 1.51 -5.35
N THR A 45 -10.45 2.49 -5.11
CA THR A 45 -11.86 2.18 -4.82
C THR A 45 -12.54 1.73 -6.11
N ILE A 46 -13.58 0.89 -6.01
CA ILE A 46 -14.43 0.55 -7.16
C ILE A 46 -14.97 1.82 -7.81
N MET A 47 -15.31 2.83 -6.99
CA MET A 47 -15.72 4.15 -7.44
C MET A 47 -14.68 4.81 -8.36
N GLN A 48 -13.39 4.66 -8.09
CA GLN A 48 -12.32 5.18 -8.94
C GLN A 48 -12.29 4.52 -10.35
N TYR A 49 -12.76 3.27 -10.49
CA TYR A 49 -12.95 2.61 -11.78
C TYR A 49 -14.20 3.13 -12.52
N LEU A 50 -15.28 3.39 -11.79
CA LEU A 50 -16.52 3.96 -12.35
C LEU A 50 -16.34 5.42 -12.80
N LEU A 51 -15.52 6.22 -12.10
CA LEU A 51 -15.26 7.61 -12.48
C LEU A 51 -14.35 7.76 -13.70
N LYS A 52 -13.47 6.80 -14.00
CA LYS A 52 -12.57 6.88 -15.17
C LYS A 52 -13.30 7.18 -16.49
N PRO A 53 -14.37 6.45 -16.88
CA PRO A 53 -15.11 6.75 -18.09
C PRO A 53 -15.84 8.09 -18.02
N ILE A 54 -16.39 8.50 -16.87
CA ILE A 54 -17.08 9.79 -16.69
C ILE A 54 -16.11 10.95 -16.91
N LEU A 55 -14.91 10.87 -16.31
CA LEU A 55 -13.87 11.87 -16.46
C LEU A 55 -13.33 11.93 -17.90
N ARG A 56 -13.20 10.77 -18.57
CA ARG A 56 -12.86 10.70 -20.01
C ARG A 56 -13.94 11.30 -20.89
N ALA A 57 -15.21 10.99 -20.62
CA ALA A 57 -16.35 11.52 -21.36
C ALA A 57 -16.43 13.05 -21.22
N LYS A 58 -16.27 13.58 -20.00
CA LYS A 58 -16.19 15.03 -19.76
C LYS A 58 -15.00 15.67 -20.50
N SER A 59 -13.83 15.05 -20.44
CA SER A 59 -12.63 15.56 -21.12
C SER A 59 -12.76 15.55 -22.65
N ASN A 60 -13.45 14.55 -23.22
CA ASN A 60 -13.67 14.43 -24.65
C ASN A 60 -14.86 15.27 -25.12
N ALA A 61 -15.84 15.56 -24.26
CA ALA A 61 -16.96 16.44 -24.60
C ALA A 61 -16.55 17.92 -24.74
N LEU A 62 -15.42 18.31 -24.15
CA LEU A 62 -14.82 19.65 -24.31
C LEU A 62 -13.75 19.71 -25.41
N ARG A 63 -13.50 18.61 -26.14
CA ARG A 63 -12.56 18.59 -27.26
C ARG A 63 -13.26 18.05 -28.50
N GLU A 64 -13.43 18.92 -29.49
CA GLU A 64 -13.97 18.57 -30.80
C GLU A 64 -13.00 17.63 -31.54
N ARG A 65 -13.51 16.85 -32.50
CA ARG A 65 -12.68 16.19 -33.51
C ARG A 65 -12.21 17.21 -34.53
#